data_AF-A0A961DWS8-F1
#
_entry.id   AF-A0A961DWS8-F1
#
_cell.length_a   1.000
_cell.length_b   1.000
_cell.length_c   1.000
_cell.angle_alpha   90.00
_cell.angle_beta   90.00
_cell.angle_gamma   90.00
#
_symmetry.space_group_name_H-M   'P 1'
#
loop_
_entity.id
_entity.type
_entity.pdbx_description
1 polymer ?
#
loop_
_entity_poly.entity_id
_entity_poly.type
_entity_poly.pdbx_seq_one_letter_code
_entity_poly.pdbx_strand_id
1 'polypeptide(L)' 'MGASEAPPRPGTGGLQQTDLLEAIDAPWVTIVWDDPVNLMNYVTFVFQKLFGYSEPQATKLMLQVHNEGKA' A
#
# COMPACT_ATOMS: atom_id res chain seq x y z
N MET A 1 56.33 13.81 13.48
CA MET A 1 55.53 14.40 12.38
C MET A 1 54.21 13.66 12.34
N GLY A 2 53.15 14.28 12.88
CA GLY A 2 51.85 13.64 13.05
C GLY A 2 50.95 13.86 11.85
N ALA A 3 50.31 12.80 11.36
CA ALA A 3 49.18 12.92 10.45
C ALA A 3 47.92 13.12 11.29
N SER A 4 47.34 14.32 11.22
CA SER A 4 46.05 14.63 11.83
C SER A 4 44.95 14.03 10.96
N GLU A 5 44.35 12.94 11.42
CA GLU A 5 43.16 12.35 10.80
C GLU A 5 41.96 13.28 11.07
N ALA A 6 41.29 13.73 10.01
CA ALA A 6 40.16 14.65 10.11
C ALA A 6 38.93 13.92 10.69
N PRO A 7 38.11 14.58 11.52
CA PRO A 7 36.91 13.95 12.06
C PRO A 7 35.95 13.62 10.91
N PRO A 8 35.29 12.43 10.91
CA PRO A 8 34.28 12.13 9.92
C PRO A 8 33.16 13.16 10.04
N ARG A 9 32.88 13.80 8.90
CA ARG A 9 31.84 14.83 8.77
C ARG A 9 30.50 14.22 9.25
N PRO A 10 29.81 14.79 10.25
CA PRO A 10 28.48 14.31 10.61
C PRO A 10 27.51 14.84 9.56
N GLY A 11 26.82 13.95 8.85
CA GLY A 11 25.78 14.35 7.91
C GLY A 11 25.82 13.69 6.55
N THR A 12 26.19 12.41 6.47
CA THR A 12 25.64 11.52 5.45
C THR A 12 25.60 10.12 6.05
N GLY A 13 24.82 9.97 7.13
CA GLY A 13 24.32 8.65 7.45
C GLY A 13 23.54 8.22 6.22
N GLY A 14 24.06 7.22 5.50
CA GLY A 14 23.29 6.58 4.45
C GLY A 14 21.93 6.25 5.05
N LEU A 15 20.86 6.70 4.41
CA LEU A 15 19.56 6.07 4.64
C LEU A 15 19.84 4.58 4.49
N GLN A 16 19.81 3.86 5.62
CA GLN A 16 20.53 2.60 5.72
C GLN A 16 19.91 1.67 4.69
N GLN A 17 20.72 1.15 3.78
CA GLN A 17 20.30 0.22 2.72
C GLN A 17 19.37 -0.89 3.29
N THR A 18 19.60 -1.29 4.54
CA THR A 18 18.79 -2.23 5.32
C THR A 18 17.35 -1.77 5.55
N ASP A 19 17.13 -0.51 5.94
CA ASP A 19 15.79 0.04 6.18
C ASP A 19 14.98 0.07 4.88
N LEU A 20 15.67 0.28 3.74
CA LEU A 20 15.07 0.25 2.41
C LEU A 20 14.71 -1.17 1.96
N LEU A 21 15.56 -2.15 2.28
CA LEU A 21 15.30 -3.56 1.99
C LEU A 21 14.15 -4.11 2.84
N GLU A 22 14.08 -3.77 4.12
CA GLU A 22 12.94 -4.13 4.98
C GLU A 22 11.63 -3.50 4.51
N ALA A 23 11.67 -2.25 4.01
CA ALA A 23 10.49 -1.60 3.46
C ALA A 23 9.96 -2.27 2.17
N ILE A 24 10.84 -2.88 1.37
CA ILE A 24 10.44 -3.61 0.14
C ILE A 24 9.74 -4.93 0.48
N ASP A 25 10.20 -5.61 1.54
CA ASP A 25 9.62 -6.89 1.99
C ASP A 25 8.34 -6.73 2.82
N ALA A 26 7.93 -5.51 3.14
CA ALA A 26 6.68 -5.26 3.84
C ALA A 26 5.45 -5.61 2.96
N PRO A 27 4.44 -6.31 3.50
CA PRO A 27 3.24 -6.65 2.75
C PRO A 27 2.44 -5.39 2.39
N TRP A 28 2.04 -5.29 1.13
CA TRP A 28 1.21 -4.19 0.64
C TRP A 28 -0.27 -4.41 1.00
N VAL A 29 -0.92 -3.36 1.47
CA VAL A 29 -2.37 -3.36 1.70
C VAL A 29 -3.04 -2.82 0.44
N THR A 30 -3.97 -3.59 -0.13
CA THR A 30 -4.81 -3.13 -1.25
C THR A 30 -6.03 -2.43 -0.70
N ILE A 31 -6.34 -1.23 -1.22
CA ILE A 31 -7.50 -0.41 -0.81
C ILE A 31 -8.31 -0.10 -2.06
N VAL A 32 -9.63 -0.29 -1.99
CA VAL A 32 -10.59 0.12 -3.01
C VAL A 32 -11.28 1.39 -2.54
N TRP A 33 -11.31 2.43 -3.37
CA TRP A 33 -11.93 3.72 -3.06
C TRP A 33 -13.25 3.88 -3.80
N ASP A 34 -14.17 4.65 -3.20
CA ASP A 34 -15.43 5.02 -3.85
C ASP A 34 -15.22 6.10 -4.91
N ASP A 35 -15.97 6.00 -6.00
CA ASP A 35 -15.93 6.96 -7.09
C ASP A 35 -17.33 7.14 -7.73
N PRO A 36 -17.63 8.29 -8.33
CA PRO A 36 -18.97 8.59 -8.84
C PRO A 36 -19.25 7.98 -10.23
N VAL A 37 -18.30 7.26 -10.84
CA VAL A 37 -18.39 6.82 -12.24
C VAL A 37 -18.63 5.32 -12.33
N ASN A 38 -17.98 4.52 -11.48
CA ASN A 38 -18.10 3.09 -11.49
C ASN A 38 -19.42 2.63 -10.88
N LEU A 39 -20.07 1.71 -11.58
CA LEU A 39 -21.32 1.12 -11.12
C LEU A 39 -21.05 0.07 -10.03
N MET A 40 -21.97 -0.05 -9.07
CA MET A 40 -21.90 -1.06 -8.00
C MET A 40 -21.69 -2.49 -8.52
N ASN A 41 -22.39 -2.87 -9.59
CA ASN A 41 -22.26 -4.20 -10.19
C ASN A 41 -20.88 -4.44 -10.79
N TYR A 42 -20.24 -3.41 -11.34
CA TYR A 42 -18.87 -3.48 -11.86
C TYR A 42 -17.87 -3.68 -10.73
N VAL A 43 -18.00 -2.91 -9.64
CA VAL A 43 -17.15 -3.07 -8.45
C VAL A 43 -17.30 -4.47 -7.83
N THR A 44 -18.53 -4.97 -7.72
CA THR A 44 -18.80 -6.36 -7.27
C THR A 44 -18.17 -7.40 -8.20
N PHE A 45 -18.20 -7.18 -9.52
CA PHE A 45 -17.52 -8.07 -10.48
C PHE A 45 -16.00 -8.04 -10.31
N VAL A 46 -15.40 -6.87 -10.08
CA VAL A 46 -13.96 -6.72 -9.83
C VAL A 46 -13.55 -7.49 -8.57
N PHE A 47 -14.33 -7.38 -7.48
CA PHE A 47 -14.09 -8.15 -6.25
C PHE A 47 -14.10 -9.66 -6.49
N GLN A 48 -15.04 -10.16 -7.30
CA GLN A 48 -15.08 -11.58 -7.66
C GLN A 48 -13.90 -11.97 -8.57
N LYS A 49 -13.58 -11.14 -9.56
CA LYS A 49 -12.64 -11.51 -10.62
C LYS A 49 -11.17 -11.40 -10.21
N LEU A 50 -10.81 -10.37 -9.45
CA LEU A 50 -9.41 -10.12 -9.05
C LEU A 50 -9.06 -10.76 -7.71
N PHE A 51 -10.00 -10.78 -6.78
CA PHE A 51 -9.76 -11.28 -5.41
C PHE A 51 -10.41 -12.65 -5.15
N GLY A 52 -11.21 -13.16 -6.08
CA GLY A 52 -11.84 -14.48 -5.94
C GLY A 52 -12.95 -14.54 -4.88
N TYR A 53 -13.47 -13.38 -4.45
CA TYR A 53 -14.54 -13.35 -3.47
C TYR A 53 -15.83 -13.95 -4.03
N SER A 54 -16.60 -14.60 -3.15
CA SER A 54 -17.96 -15.03 -3.49
C SER A 54 -18.87 -13.82 -3.71
N GLU A 55 -19.95 -13.97 -4.49
CA GLU A 55 -20.91 -12.89 -4.76
C GLU A 55 -21.43 -12.20 -3.48
N PRO A 56 -21.80 -12.91 -2.39
CA PRO A 56 -22.23 -12.25 -1.15
C PRO A 56 -21.12 -11.42 -0.49
N GLN A 57 -19.88 -11.92 -0.50
CA GLN A 57 -18.73 -11.21 0.07
C GLN A 57 -18.36 -9.98 -0.76
N ALA A 58 -18.33 -10.14 -2.08
CA ALA A 58 -18.07 -9.05 -3.01
C ALA A 58 -19.12 -7.94 -2.90
N THR A 59 -20.40 -8.31 -2.77
CA THR A 59 -21.49 -7.34 -2.58
C THR A 59 -21.35 -6.60 -1.26
N LYS A 60 -20.96 -7.29 -0.18
CA LYS A 60 -20.71 -6.65 1.11
C LYS A 60 -19.57 -5.63 1.04
N LEU A 61 -18.44 -6.00 0.42
CA LEU A 61 -17.29 -5.10 0.27
C LEU A 61 -17.62 -3.91 -0.62
N MET A 62 -18.34 -4.12 -1.72
CA MET A 62 -18.82 -3.03 -2.57
C MET A 62 -19.70 -2.04 -1.80
N LEU A 63 -20.64 -2.52 -0.97
CA LEU A 63 -21.47 -1.64 -0.14
C LEU A 63 -20.63 -0.88 0.89
N GLN A 64 -19.55 -1.48 1.38
CA GLN A 64 -18.63 -0.80 2.28
C GLN A 64 -17.90 0.34 1.55
N VAL A 65 -17.37 0.09 0.36
CA VAL A 65 -16.77 1.13 -0.49
C VAL A 65 -17.77 2.29 -0.68
N HIS A 66 -18.98 1.99 -1.14
CA HIS A 66 -19.98 3.03 -1.43
C HIS A 66 -20.40 3.87 -0.22
N ASN A 67 -20.55 3.25 0.95
CA ASN A 67 -21.04 3.96 2.15
C ASN A 67 -19.92 4.61 2.97
N GLU A 68 -18.74 3.99 3.03
CA GLU A 68 -17.61 4.41 3.87
C GLU A 68 -16.50 5.11 3.08
N GLY A 69 -16.63 5.14 1.75
CA GLY A 69 -15.66 5.72 0.81
C GLY A 69 -14.48 4.82 0.49
N LYS A 70 -14.33 3.67 1.17
CA LYS A 70 -13.26 2.69 0.93
C LYS A 70 -13.52 1.32 1.55
N ALA A 71 -12.82 0.31 1.06
CA ALA A 71 -12.69 -1.03 1.66
C ALA A 71 -11.30 -1.62 1.43
#